data_AF-A0A6V2T6Y3-F1
#
_entry.id   AF-A0A6V2T6Y3-F1
#
_cell.length_a   1.000
_cell.length_b   1.000
_cell.length_c   1.000
_cell.angle_alpha   90.00
_cell.angle_beta   90.00
_cell.angle_gamma   90.00
#
_symmetry.space_group_name_H-M   'P 1'
#
loop_
_entity.id
_entity.type
_entity.pdbx_description
1 polymer ?
#
loop_
_entity_poly.entity_id
_entity_poly.type
_entity_poly.pdbx_seq_one_letter_code
_entity_poly.pdbx_strand_id
1 'polypeptide(L)'
;ETFSNASRASMAASGSGAGSHERRNWLVHILYVRREHDACLAVIEEALAEARGLAEYPLYVKALILRQRGAVAESLTLFQAAACLNPQNVCNLKQVGRSLYLLGRHRAALEVYDELLRLSERDWEVWHNRGLCRVYLKQYDEAIEDLMRAKSLERHDATFLQLGAIHALRDNFRAAAEMYLEALEHSPGSAELLTAAGLAYLRLGENDKALELLDASLARDPTDPRTVLAAGSLIQDKPDPDGALLSYRVAAVWAPNSAPLWSNIGMCFYRKERYVAAIACLKRAFFLDPFAWIISFNLGLVHLCTGQAPRDRADLGYISASGPSPCHPTPGPATSCSLAQGSRKHMLSQPPSDLTPAQPDSAYPRPSRSLWCTDAAHSLM
;
A
#
# COMPACT_ATOMS: atom_id res chain seq x y z
N GLU A 1 -7.22 -20.48 73.08
CA GLU A 1 -8.26 -20.00 72.15
C GLU A 1 -7.75 -18.74 71.46
N THR A 2 -6.87 -18.88 70.46
CA THR A 2 -7.16 -19.13 69.03
C THR A 2 -7.61 -17.91 68.22
N PHE A 3 -7.15 -16.69 68.50
CA PHE A 3 -7.24 -15.59 67.52
C PHE A 3 -6.16 -14.52 67.77
N SER A 4 -4.88 -14.85 67.55
CA SER A 4 -3.82 -13.82 67.52
C SER A 4 -2.56 -14.18 66.70
N ASN A 5 -2.41 -15.44 66.26
CA ASN A 5 -1.23 -15.87 65.48
C ASN A 5 -1.50 -16.09 63.99
N ALA A 6 -2.72 -15.82 63.49
CA ALA A 6 -3.08 -16.03 62.09
C ALA A 6 -2.78 -14.82 61.18
N SER A 7 -2.62 -13.61 61.72
CA SER A 7 -2.41 -12.39 60.92
C SER A 7 -0.93 -12.01 60.70
N ARG A 8 0.00 -12.58 61.47
CA ARG A 8 1.45 -12.44 61.24
C ARG A 8 2.04 -13.57 60.39
N ALA A 9 1.31 -14.67 60.20
CA ALA A 9 1.74 -15.80 59.39
C ALA A 9 1.28 -15.72 57.92
N SER A 10 0.26 -14.91 57.57
CA SER A 10 -0.13 -14.70 56.16
C SER A 10 0.58 -13.55 55.46
N MET A 11 1.22 -12.63 56.19
CA MET A 11 2.07 -11.57 55.60
C MET A 11 3.53 -11.96 55.43
N ALA A 12 3.95 -13.13 55.95
CA ALA A 12 5.31 -13.64 55.77
C ALA A 12 5.42 -14.70 54.65
N ALA A 13 4.30 -15.12 54.05
CA ALA A 13 4.26 -16.13 52.99
C ALA A 13 3.92 -15.59 51.59
N SER A 14 3.70 -14.28 51.45
CA SER A 14 3.48 -13.62 50.16
C SER A 14 4.74 -12.97 49.58
N GLY A 15 5.90 -13.12 50.24
CA GLY A 15 7.15 -12.43 49.89
C GLY A 15 8.20 -13.26 49.15
N SER A 16 7.97 -14.55 48.86
CA SER A 16 9.02 -15.44 48.33
C SER A 16 8.70 -16.14 46.99
N GLY A 17 7.50 -15.94 46.42
CA GLY A 17 7.07 -16.61 45.18
C GLY A 17 7.29 -15.82 43.88
N ALA A 18 7.26 -14.49 43.93
CA ALA A 18 7.33 -13.65 42.72
C ALA A 18 8.68 -13.79 42.00
N GLY A 19 9.78 -13.93 42.74
CA GLY A 19 11.12 -14.07 42.17
C GLY A 19 11.44 -15.44 41.54
N SER A 20 10.54 -16.44 41.65
CA SER A 20 10.77 -17.76 41.06
C SER A 20 10.31 -17.83 39.59
N HIS A 21 9.16 -17.23 39.30
CA HIS A 21 8.52 -17.30 37.98
C HIS A 21 9.23 -16.43 36.92
N GLU A 22 10.06 -15.49 37.35
CA GLU A 22 10.73 -14.51 36.48
C GLU A 22 12.21 -14.82 36.21
N ARG A 23 12.76 -15.90 36.80
CA ARG A 23 14.22 -16.21 36.71
C ARG A 23 14.74 -16.37 35.29
N ARG A 24 13.89 -16.77 34.35
CA ARG A 24 14.26 -17.03 32.96
C ARG A 24 13.90 -15.87 32.02
N ASN A 25 13.29 -14.78 32.52
CA ASN A 25 12.84 -13.66 31.68
C ASN A 25 14.01 -12.98 30.94
N TRP A 26 15.18 -12.87 31.58
CA TRP A 26 16.38 -12.31 30.94
C TRP A 26 16.85 -13.18 29.77
N LEU A 27 16.79 -14.52 29.91
CA LEU A 27 17.20 -15.46 28.86
C LEU A 27 16.23 -15.38 27.69
N VAL A 28 14.93 -15.35 27.96
CA VAL A 28 13.88 -15.14 26.95
C VAL A 28 14.13 -13.83 26.19
N HIS A 29 14.46 -12.74 26.90
CA HIS A 29 14.76 -11.45 26.27
C HIS A 29 15.96 -11.52 25.33
N ILE A 30 17.08 -12.10 25.78
CA ILE A 30 18.30 -12.20 24.97
C ILE A 30 18.06 -13.04 23.71
N LEU A 31 17.40 -14.19 23.83
CA LEU A 31 17.11 -15.07 22.69
C LEU A 31 16.18 -14.38 21.69
N TYR A 32 15.18 -13.62 22.18
CA TYR A 32 14.30 -12.85 21.33
C TYR A 32 15.05 -11.74 20.56
N VAL A 33 15.93 -10.99 21.24
CA VAL A 33 16.73 -9.93 20.60
C VAL A 33 17.69 -10.49 19.55
N ARG A 34 18.25 -11.69 19.80
CA ARG A 34 19.10 -12.40 18.82
C ARG A 34 18.33 -13.03 17.65
N ARG A 35 16.99 -12.97 17.68
CA ARG A 35 16.08 -13.64 16.71
C ARG A 35 16.23 -15.16 16.66
N GLU A 36 16.70 -15.77 17.75
CA GLU A 36 16.75 -17.22 17.92
C GLU A 36 15.36 -17.71 18.39
N HIS A 37 14.37 -17.60 17.51
CA HIS A 37 12.96 -17.76 17.86
C HIS A 37 12.61 -19.18 18.34
N ASP A 38 13.19 -20.23 17.76
CA ASP A 38 12.88 -21.62 18.16
C ASP A 38 13.43 -21.96 19.55
N ALA A 39 14.67 -21.55 19.84
CA ALA A 39 15.26 -21.69 21.17
C ALA A 39 14.50 -20.86 22.20
N CYS A 40 14.07 -19.64 21.83
CA CYS A 40 13.25 -18.78 22.68
C CYS A 40 11.92 -19.47 23.06
N LEU A 41 11.24 -20.09 22.09
CA LEU A 41 9.99 -20.81 22.34
C LEU A 41 10.18 -22.00 23.29
N ALA A 42 11.25 -22.80 23.12
CA ALA A 42 11.53 -23.91 24.02
C ALA A 42 11.72 -23.45 25.48
N VAL A 43 12.50 -22.38 25.69
CA VAL A 43 12.69 -21.79 27.02
C VAL A 43 11.39 -21.22 27.59
N ILE A 44 10.53 -20.64 26.74
CA ILE A 44 9.23 -20.14 27.16
C ILE A 44 8.31 -21.28 27.61
N GLU A 45 8.23 -22.38 26.87
CA GLU A 45 7.38 -23.53 27.28
C GLU A 45 7.82 -24.09 28.64
N GLU A 46 9.13 -24.20 28.87
CA GLU A 46 9.65 -24.61 30.19
C GLU A 46 9.28 -23.60 31.28
N ALA A 47 9.43 -22.30 31.02
CA ALA A 47 9.06 -21.25 31.97
C ALA A 47 7.56 -21.25 32.28
N LEU A 48 6.71 -21.50 31.27
CA LEU A 48 5.26 -21.61 31.44
C LEU A 48 4.88 -22.88 32.21
N ALA A 49 5.57 -24.00 31.99
CA ALA A 49 5.36 -25.22 32.76
C ALA A 49 5.71 -25.03 34.25
N GLU A 50 6.84 -24.38 34.55
CA GLU A 50 7.26 -24.03 35.92
C GLU A 50 6.26 -23.07 36.60
N ALA A 51 5.75 -22.09 35.85
CA ALA A 51 4.82 -21.08 36.35
C ALA A 51 3.34 -21.50 36.27
N ARG A 52 3.03 -22.74 35.86
CA ARG A 52 1.65 -23.23 35.62
C ARG A 52 0.84 -22.28 34.72
N GLY A 53 1.50 -21.63 33.77
CA GLY A 53 0.90 -20.68 32.82
C GLY A 53 0.68 -19.26 33.34
N LEU A 54 1.07 -18.93 34.57
CA LEU A 54 0.84 -17.62 35.20
C LEU A 54 1.99 -16.61 34.99
N ALA A 55 2.79 -16.75 33.92
CA ALA A 55 3.91 -15.86 33.64
C ALA A 55 3.59 -14.88 32.50
N GLU A 56 3.42 -13.60 32.83
CA GLU A 56 3.07 -12.54 31.87
C GLU A 56 4.12 -12.37 30.76
N TYR A 57 5.39 -12.16 31.13
CA TYR A 57 6.45 -11.83 30.18
C TYR A 57 6.73 -12.94 29.15
N PRO A 58 6.84 -14.24 29.53
CA PRO A 58 6.95 -15.33 28.57
C PRO A 58 5.74 -15.43 27.62
N LEU A 59 4.51 -15.23 28.12
CA LEU A 59 3.30 -15.19 27.26
C LEU A 59 3.38 -14.04 26.26
N TYR A 60 3.79 -12.86 26.71
CA TYR A 60 3.96 -11.67 25.87
C TYR A 60 4.97 -11.91 24.74
N VAL A 61 6.16 -12.46 25.06
CA VAL A 61 7.19 -12.73 24.05
C VAL A 61 6.77 -13.86 23.09
N LYS A 62 6.12 -14.91 23.59
CA LYS A 62 5.55 -15.97 22.74
C LYS A 62 4.54 -15.40 21.74
N ALA A 63 3.65 -14.53 22.21
CA ALA A 63 2.68 -13.87 21.36
C ALA A 63 3.33 -12.99 20.29
N LEU A 64 4.41 -12.26 20.61
CA LEU A 64 5.19 -11.50 19.62
C LEU A 64 5.80 -12.39 18.53
N ILE A 65 6.39 -13.52 18.91
CA ILE A 65 6.99 -14.48 17.97
C ILE A 65 5.92 -15.09 17.06
N LEU A 66 4.78 -15.53 17.61
CA LEU A 66 3.69 -16.11 16.82
C LEU A 66 3.11 -15.09 15.83
N ARG A 67 3.01 -13.81 16.22
CA ARG A 67 2.59 -12.75 15.31
C ARG A 67 3.56 -12.56 14.15
N GLN A 68 4.87 -12.58 14.41
CA GLN A 68 5.89 -12.50 13.37
C GLN A 68 5.85 -13.69 12.40
N ARG A 69 5.45 -14.87 12.89
CA ARG A 69 5.24 -16.08 12.06
C ARG A 69 3.91 -16.06 11.28
N GLY A 70 3.05 -15.06 11.50
CA GLY A 70 1.74 -14.94 10.85
C GLY A 70 0.58 -15.62 11.59
N ALA A 71 0.83 -16.30 12.71
CA ALA A 71 -0.21 -16.91 13.56
C ALA A 71 -0.87 -15.84 14.47
N VAL A 72 -1.50 -14.84 13.85
CA VAL A 72 -2.04 -13.66 14.55
C VAL A 72 -3.20 -14.00 15.49
N ALA A 73 -4.02 -15.00 15.16
CA ALA A 73 -5.14 -15.42 15.98
C ALA A 73 -4.69 -16.05 17.32
N GLU A 74 -3.71 -16.96 17.27
CA GLU A 74 -3.11 -17.55 18.48
C GLU A 74 -2.40 -16.48 19.32
N SER A 75 -1.64 -15.60 18.65
CA SER A 75 -1.00 -14.45 19.29
C SER A 75 -1.99 -13.58 20.06
N LEU A 76 -3.17 -13.30 19.48
CA LEU A 76 -4.22 -12.54 20.16
C LEU A 76 -4.67 -13.21 21.45
N THR A 77 -4.91 -14.53 21.44
CA THR A 77 -5.35 -15.25 22.65
C THR A 77 -4.30 -15.18 23.76
N LEU A 78 -3.01 -15.26 23.41
CA LEU A 78 -1.92 -15.14 24.37
C LEU A 78 -1.78 -13.71 24.92
N PHE A 79 -1.96 -12.69 24.08
CA PHE A 79 -1.98 -11.29 24.56
C PHE A 79 -3.18 -11.01 25.46
N GLN A 80 -4.35 -11.58 25.16
CA GLN A 80 -5.52 -11.49 26.04
C GLN A 80 -5.25 -12.18 27.38
N ALA A 81 -4.63 -13.36 27.37
CA ALA A 81 -4.20 -14.03 28.61
C ALA A 81 -3.21 -13.18 29.41
N ALA A 82 -2.22 -12.56 28.75
CA ALA A 82 -1.28 -11.64 29.41
C ALA A 82 -1.97 -10.39 29.97
N ALA A 83 -2.95 -9.83 29.25
CA ALA A 83 -3.76 -8.71 29.74
C ALA A 83 -4.66 -9.11 30.93
N CYS A 84 -5.16 -10.34 30.98
CA CYS A 84 -5.91 -10.85 32.14
C CYS A 84 -5.02 -11.01 33.38
N LEU A 85 -3.74 -11.37 33.20
CA LEU A 85 -2.79 -11.46 34.31
C LEU A 85 -2.48 -10.07 34.89
N ASN A 86 -2.23 -9.08 34.03
CA ASN A 86 -1.95 -7.70 34.43
C ASN A 86 -2.82 -6.69 33.66
N PRO A 87 -4.05 -6.39 34.15
CA PRO A 87 -4.99 -5.51 33.47
C PRO A 87 -4.56 -4.04 33.38
N GLN A 88 -3.68 -3.60 34.27
CA GLN A 88 -3.18 -2.21 34.28
C GLN A 88 -2.01 -1.98 33.30
N ASN A 89 -1.46 -3.05 32.70
CA ASN A 89 -0.33 -2.91 31.79
C ASN A 89 -0.82 -2.46 30.40
N VAL A 90 -0.68 -1.16 30.12
CA VAL A 90 -1.00 -0.50 28.85
C VAL A 90 -0.31 -1.18 27.67
N CYS A 91 0.93 -1.66 27.83
CA CYS A 91 1.68 -2.31 26.76
C CYS A 91 1.00 -3.59 26.26
N ASN A 92 0.41 -4.40 27.15
CA ASN A 92 -0.28 -5.63 26.76
C ASN A 92 -1.56 -5.32 25.98
N LEU A 93 -2.36 -4.38 26.49
CA LEU A 93 -3.60 -3.94 25.83
C LEU A 93 -3.31 -3.32 24.45
N LYS A 94 -2.21 -2.56 24.30
CA LYS A 94 -1.75 -2.08 22.98
C LYS A 94 -1.50 -3.23 22.00
N GLN A 95 -0.87 -4.32 22.45
CA GLN A 95 -0.64 -5.49 21.60
C GLN A 95 -1.94 -6.22 21.26
N VAL A 96 -2.91 -6.29 22.18
CA VAL A 96 -4.26 -6.83 21.90
C VAL A 96 -4.93 -6.01 20.79
N GLY A 97 -4.98 -4.68 20.93
CA GLY A 97 -5.54 -3.78 19.92
C GLY A 97 -4.86 -3.94 18.56
N ARG A 98 -3.51 -4.00 18.55
CA ARG A 98 -2.74 -4.19 17.31
C ARG A 98 -3.01 -5.55 16.65
N SER A 99 -3.14 -6.61 17.44
CA SER A 99 -3.45 -7.94 16.90
C SER A 99 -4.88 -8.01 16.36
N LEU A 100 -5.86 -7.35 17.00
CA LEU A 100 -7.22 -7.22 16.47
C LEU A 100 -7.26 -6.44 15.15
N TYR A 101 -6.50 -5.35 15.06
CA TYR A 101 -6.32 -4.57 13.85
C TYR A 101 -5.78 -5.42 12.69
N LEU A 102 -4.72 -6.21 12.93
CA LEU A 102 -4.12 -7.10 11.92
C LEU A 102 -5.07 -8.22 11.46
N LEU A 103 -6.00 -8.65 12.31
CA LEU A 103 -7.04 -9.62 11.97
C LEU A 103 -8.24 -9.00 11.22
N GLY A 104 -8.21 -7.69 10.94
CA GLY A 104 -9.32 -6.96 10.30
C GLY A 104 -10.51 -6.71 11.23
N ARG A 105 -10.39 -6.99 12.53
CA ARG A 105 -11.44 -6.76 13.53
C ARG A 105 -11.39 -5.32 14.05
N HIS A 106 -11.52 -4.36 13.14
CA HIS A 106 -11.33 -2.93 13.44
C HIS A 106 -12.29 -2.39 14.51
N ARG A 107 -13.55 -2.86 14.55
CA ARG A 107 -14.52 -2.44 15.58
C ARG A 107 -14.11 -2.88 17.00
N ALA A 108 -13.71 -4.14 17.16
CA ALA A 108 -13.23 -4.64 18.45
C ALA A 108 -11.90 -3.95 18.85
N ALA A 109 -11.04 -3.64 17.89
CA ALA A 109 -9.82 -2.88 18.15
C ALA A 109 -10.14 -1.46 18.68
N LEU A 110 -11.16 -0.78 18.14
CA LEU A 110 -11.60 0.52 18.65
C LEU A 110 -12.02 0.47 20.12
N GLU A 111 -12.79 -0.54 20.53
CA GLU A 111 -13.23 -0.69 21.92
C GLU A 111 -12.02 -0.82 22.88
N VAL A 112 -11.01 -1.59 22.48
CA VAL A 112 -9.76 -1.74 23.25
C VAL A 112 -8.96 -0.43 23.27
N TYR A 113 -8.90 0.31 22.16
CA TYR A 113 -8.23 1.61 22.14
C TYR A 113 -8.96 2.67 22.96
N ASP A 114 -10.29 2.65 23.00
CA ASP A 114 -11.07 3.53 23.86
C ASP A 114 -10.86 3.21 25.34
N GLU A 115 -10.70 1.94 25.72
CA GLU A 115 -10.30 1.55 27.06
C GLU A 115 -8.87 2.02 27.39
N LEU A 116 -7.92 1.83 26.48
CA LEU A 116 -6.54 2.31 26.61
C LEU A 116 -6.47 3.82 26.85
N LEU A 117 -7.28 4.61 26.14
CA LEU A 117 -7.29 6.07 26.30
C LEU A 117 -7.87 6.52 27.66
N ARG A 118 -8.72 5.70 28.30
CA ARG A 118 -9.14 5.96 29.69
C ARG A 118 -8.02 5.71 30.70
N LEU A 119 -7.10 4.79 30.39
CA LEU A 119 -5.96 4.46 31.24
C LEU A 119 -4.77 5.40 31.02
N SER A 120 -4.49 5.73 29.75
CA SER A 120 -3.36 6.56 29.34
C SER A 120 -3.75 7.49 28.19
N GLU A 121 -4.12 8.72 28.52
CA GLU A 121 -4.56 9.72 27.53
C GLU A 121 -3.40 10.31 26.70
N ARG A 122 -2.17 10.30 27.24
CA ARG A 122 -1.00 10.97 26.65
C ARG A 122 -0.16 10.10 25.71
N ASP A 123 -0.71 9.03 25.18
CA ASP A 123 0.03 8.07 24.35
C ASP A 123 -0.29 8.24 22.86
N TRP A 124 0.65 8.80 22.10
CA TRP A 124 0.46 9.08 20.68
C TRP A 124 0.16 7.83 19.85
N GLU A 125 0.75 6.68 20.22
CA GLU A 125 0.61 5.43 19.47
C GLU A 125 -0.83 4.91 19.56
N VAL A 126 -1.49 5.13 20.70
CA VAL A 126 -2.90 4.75 20.90
C VAL A 126 -3.81 5.61 20.03
N TRP A 127 -3.63 6.93 20.04
CA TRP A 127 -4.38 7.85 19.16
C TRP A 127 -4.15 7.53 17.67
N HIS A 128 -2.90 7.25 17.28
CA HIS A 128 -2.55 6.87 15.91
C HIS A 128 -3.26 5.58 15.48
N ASN A 129 -3.16 4.51 16.28
CA ASN A 129 -3.77 3.22 15.94
C ASN A 129 -5.30 3.27 15.97
N ARG A 130 -5.91 4.08 16.85
CA ARG A 130 -7.35 4.31 16.85
C ARG A 130 -7.79 5.03 15.58
N GLY A 131 -7.06 6.07 15.17
CA GLY A 131 -7.25 6.77 13.90
C GLY A 131 -7.17 5.81 12.71
N LEU A 132 -6.14 4.95 12.66
CA LEU A 132 -6.04 3.90 11.63
C LEU A 132 -7.28 3.00 11.58
N CYS A 133 -7.77 2.51 12.73
CA CYS A 133 -8.98 1.68 12.77
C CYS A 133 -10.19 2.41 12.18
N ARG A 134 -10.35 3.72 12.45
CA ARG A 134 -11.42 4.56 11.88
C ARG A 134 -11.27 4.74 10.37
N VAL A 135 -10.05 4.86 9.85
CA VAL A 135 -9.79 4.90 8.39
C VAL A 135 -10.32 3.64 7.70
N TYR A 136 -10.04 2.45 8.23
CA TYR A 136 -10.57 1.20 7.66
C TYR A 136 -12.10 1.07 7.77
N LEU A 137 -12.70 1.70 8.77
CA LEU A 137 -14.15 1.81 8.91
C LEU A 137 -14.76 2.95 8.06
N LYS A 138 -13.95 3.66 7.27
CA LYS A 138 -14.33 4.81 6.43
C LYS A 138 -14.86 6.02 7.21
N GLN A 139 -14.51 6.10 8.49
CA GLN A 139 -14.81 7.20 9.41
C GLN A 139 -13.72 8.27 9.34
N TYR A 140 -13.62 8.95 8.19
CA TYR A 140 -12.46 9.80 7.90
C TYR A 140 -12.37 11.07 8.77
N ASP A 141 -13.49 11.72 9.11
CA ASP A 141 -13.47 12.94 9.95
C ASP A 141 -12.92 12.64 11.36
N GLU A 142 -13.48 11.61 11.98
CA GLU A 142 -13.11 11.14 13.30
C GLU A 142 -11.67 10.57 13.32
N ALA A 143 -11.21 10.01 12.19
CA ALA A 143 -9.83 9.57 12.04
C ALA A 143 -8.85 10.75 11.98
N ILE A 144 -9.20 11.83 11.26
CA ILE A 144 -8.39 13.05 11.20
C ILE A 144 -8.25 13.66 12.59
N GLU A 145 -9.34 13.77 13.35
CA GLU A 145 -9.28 14.29 14.72
C GLU A 145 -8.32 13.50 15.63
N ASP A 146 -8.40 12.17 15.56
CA ASP A 146 -7.52 11.29 16.34
C ASP A 146 -6.05 11.40 15.93
N LEU A 147 -5.79 11.44 14.62
CA LEU A 147 -4.43 11.57 14.10
C LEU A 147 -3.85 12.98 14.35
N MET A 148 -4.68 14.02 14.35
CA MET A 148 -4.28 15.37 14.74
C MET A 148 -3.92 15.44 16.24
N ARG A 149 -4.66 14.72 17.09
CA ARG A 149 -4.28 14.56 18.51
C ARG A 149 -2.95 13.79 18.64
N ALA A 150 -2.78 12.70 17.90
CA ALA A 150 -1.50 11.98 17.87
C ALA A 150 -0.34 12.89 17.47
N LYS A 151 -0.51 13.67 16.39
CA LYS A 151 0.45 14.68 15.90
C LYS A 151 0.78 15.75 16.96
N SER A 152 -0.21 16.16 17.76
CA SER A 152 0.00 17.15 18.83
C SER A 152 0.81 16.62 20.01
N LEU A 153 0.77 15.30 20.25
CA LEU A 153 1.52 14.63 21.30
C LEU A 153 2.95 14.36 20.85
N GLU A 154 3.11 13.64 19.73
CA GLU A 154 4.41 13.36 19.13
C GLU A 154 4.34 13.48 17.60
N ARG A 155 5.36 14.12 17.03
CA ARG A 155 5.49 14.32 15.59
C ARG A 155 6.22 13.12 15.00
N HIS A 156 5.45 12.18 14.46
CA HIS A 156 5.98 10.94 13.86
C HIS A 156 5.58 10.83 12.39
N ASP A 157 6.53 10.48 11.51
CA ASP A 157 6.35 10.35 10.05
C ASP A 157 5.11 9.54 9.67
N ALA A 158 4.93 8.37 10.27
CA ALA A 158 3.76 7.52 10.09
C ALA A 158 2.43 8.27 10.28
N THR A 159 2.30 9.15 11.29
CA THR A 159 1.06 9.92 11.51
C THR A 159 0.82 10.93 10.40
N PHE A 160 1.87 11.61 9.93
CA PHE A 160 1.77 12.53 8.80
C PHE A 160 1.43 11.82 7.49
N LEU A 161 2.04 10.65 7.25
CA LEU A 161 1.73 9.81 6.10
C LEU A 161 0.24 9.44 6.06
N GLN A 162 -0.32 9.03 7.20
CA GLN A 162 -1.74 8.68 7.29
C GLN A 162 -2.66 9.89 7.14
N LEU A 163 -2.34 11.03 7.75
CA LEU A 163 -3.11 12.27 7.57
C LEU A 163 -3.14 12.71 6.10
N GLY A 164 -1.98 12.76 5.46
CA GLY A 164 -1.89 13.12 4.04
C GLY A 164 -2.61 12.12 3.14
N ALA A 165 -2.55 10.82 3.45
CA ALA A 165 -3.28 9.79 2.70
C ALA A 165 -4.80 9.98 2.82
N ILE A 166 -5.33 10.29 4.01
CA ILE A 166 -6.75 10.58 4.19
C ILE A 166 -7.17 11.83 3.40
N HIS A 167 -6.35 12.88 3.40
CA HIS A 167 -6.63 14.09 2.61
C HIS A 167 -6.61 13.79 1.09
N ALA A 168 -5.68 12.96 0.63
CA ALA A 168 -5.60 12.53 -0.76
C ALA A 168 -6.80 11.66 -1.17
N LEU A 169 -7.29 10.79 -0.28
CA LEU A 169 -8.52 10.02 -0.48
C LEU A 169 -9.78 10.90 -0.59
N ARG A 170 -9.74 12.12 -0.06
CA ARG A 170 -10.79 13.14 -0.17
C ARG A 170 -10.56 14.10 -1.35
N ASP A 171 -9.67 13.77 -2.28
CA ASP A 171 -9.24 14.60 -3.40
C ASP A 171 -8.66 15.99 -2.98
N ASN A 172 -8.30 16.16 -1.71
CA ASN A 172 -7.70 17.38 -1.18
C ASN A 172 -6.18 17.29 -1.25
N PHE A 173 -5.62 17.17 -2.46
CA PHE A 173 -4.18 16.98 -2.69
C PHE A 173 -3.32 18.13 -2.18
N ARG A 174 -3.86 19.36 -2.13
CA ARG A 174 -3.15 20.52 -1.58
C ARG A 174 -2.90 20.38 -0.08
N ALA A 175 -3.93 20.04 0.69
CA ALA A 175 -3.80 19.79 2.12
C ALA A 175 -2.89 18.58 2.40
N ALA A 176 -2.96 17.54 1.56
CA ALA A 176 -2.06 16.39 1.65
C ALA A 176 -0.59 16.79 1.47
N ALA A 177 -0.29 17.58 0.42
CA ALA A 177 1.05 18.09 0.17
C ALA A 177 1.58 18.94 1.32
N GLU A 178 0.76 19.83 1.87
CA GLU A 178 1.12 20.66 3.03
C GLU A 178 1.48 19.79 4.25
N MET A 179 0.71 18.72 4.54
CA MET A 179 1.02 17.80 5.63
C MET A 179 2.31 17.01 5.42
N TYR A 180 2.61 16.59 4.19
CA TYR A 180 3.87 15.91 3.89
C TYR A 180 5.07 16.86 3.97
N LEU A 181 4.94 18.10 3.49
CA LEU A 181 5.99 19.10 3.62
C LEU A 181 6.29 19.44 5.08
N GLU A 182 5.26 19.58 5.91
CA GLU A 182 5.43 19.80 7.36
C GLU A 182 6.18 18.62 8.03
N ALA A 183 5.94 17.40 7.58
CA ALA A 183 6.68 16.23 8.04
C ALA A 183 8.15 16.28 7.61
N LEU A 184 8.42 16.67 6.35
CA LEU A 184 9.77 16.75 5.79
C LEU A 184 10.65 17.82 6.45
N GLU A 185 10.07 18.88 7.03
CA GLU A 185 10.81 19.83 7.87
C GLU A 185 11.48 19.15 9.08
N HIS A 186 10.88 18.07 9.58
CA HIS A 186 11.33 17.34 10.77
C HIS A 186 12.19 16.13 10.40
N SER A 187 11.81 15.42 9.34
CA SER A 187 12.48 14.22 8.85
C SER A 187 12.86 14.34 7.37
N PRO A 188 13.85 15.20 7.03
CA PRO A 188 14.24 15.45 5.64
C PRO A 188 14.85 14.23 4.93
N GLY A 189 15.19 13.17 5.68
CA GLY A 189 15.75 11.93 5.15
C GLY A 189 14.72 10.87 4.75
N SER A 190 13.42 11.11 4.98
CA SER A 190 12.39 10.11 4.73
C SER A 190 12.02 10.05 3.24
N ALA A 191 12.46 8.98 2.57
CA ALA A 191 12.15 8.73 1.16
C ALA A 191 10.63 8.58 0.94
N GLU A 192 9.94 7.88 1.85
CA GLU A 192 8.49 7.68 1.75
C GLU A 192 7.70 8.99 1.76
N LEU A 193 8.09 9.94 2.63
CA LEU A 193 7.45 11.26 2.69
C LEU A 193 7.72 12.09 1.42
N LEU A 194 8.95 12.05 0.89
CA LEU A 194 9.30 12.72 -0.37
C LEU A 194 8.47 12.16 -1.54
N THR A 195 8.32 10.84 -1.61
CA THR A 195 7.50 10.18 -2.62
C THR A 195 6.03 10.54 -2.48
N ALA A 196 5.48 10.54 -1.27
CA ALA A 196 4.09 10.90 -1.02
C ALA A 196 3.81 12.38 -1.37
N ALA A 197 4.73 13.28 -1.03
CA ALA A 197 4.66 14.69 -1.42
C ALA A 197 4.73 14.86 -2.95
N GLY A 198 5.68 14.20 -3.61
CA GLY A 198 5.83 14.22 -5.06
C GLY A 198 4.57 13.71 -5.79
N LEU A 199 3.98 12.61 -5.32
CA LEU A 199 2.71 12.09 -5.83
C LEU A 199 1.54 13.06 -5.62
N ALA A 200 1.49 13.78 -4.49
CA ALA A 200 0.47 14.80 -4.25
C ALA A 200 0.62 15.99 -5.22
N TYR A 201 1.85 16.47 -5.47
CA TYR A 201 2.11 17.54 -6.44
C TYR A 201 1.85 17.14 -7.88
N LEU A 202 2.12 15.87 -8.24
CA LEU A 202 1.70 15.32 -9.54
C LEU A 202 0.20 15.47 -9.76
N ARG A 203 -0.60 15.21 -8.72
CA ARG A 203 -2.07 15.33 -8.79
C ARG A 203 -2.57 16.76 -8.87
N LEU A 204 -1.79 17.70 -8.34
CA LEU A 204 -2.05 19.13 -8.50
C LEU A 204 -1.62 19.66 -9.88
N GLY A 205 -0.88 18.88 -10.67
CA GLY A 205 -0.33 19.29 -11.97
C GLY A 205 0.95 20.14 -11.85
N GLU A 206 1.53 20.26 -10.65
CA GLU A 206 2.78 20.97 -10.41
C GLU A 206 3.98 20.06 -10.68
N ASN A 207 4.17 19.72 -11.96
CA ASN A 207 5.13 18.72 -12.42
C ASN A 207 6.59 19.04 -12.05
N ASP A 208 6.98 20.32 -12.04
CA ASP A 208 8.36 20.73 -11.73
C ASP A 208 8.72 20.44 -10.27
N LYS A 209 7.86 20.85 -9.33
CA LYS A 209 8.04 20.56 -7.90
C LYS A 209 7.95 19.08 -7.60
N ALA A 210 7.03 18.38 -8.27
CA ALA A 210 6.91 16.94 -8.15
C ALA A 210 8.22 16.24 -8.58
N LEU A 211 8.83 16.67 -9.68
CA LEU A 211 10.09 16.10 -10.16
C LEU A 211 11.22 16.33 -9.15
N GLU A 212 11.37 17.54 -8.61
CA GLU A 212 12.38 17.85 -7.61
C GLU A 212 12.28 16.95 -6.36
N LEU A 213 11.05 16.75 -5.85
CA LEU A 213 10.80 15.90 -4.69
C LEU A 213 11.03 14.42 -4.99
N LEU A 214 10.62 13.95 -6.16
CA LEU A 214 10.82 12.57 -6.59
C LEU A 214 12.30 12.27 -6.86
N ASP A 215 13.05 13.19 -7.47
CA ASP A 215 14.50 13.05 -7.66
C ASP A 215 15.24 13.03 -6.32
N ALA A 216 14.82 13.88 -5.37
CA ALA A 216 15.33 13.83 -4.00
C ALA A 216 15.02 12.48 -3.33
N SER A 217 13.84 11.90 -3.56
CA SER A 217 13.48 10.57 -3.06
C SER A 217 14.35 9.47 -3.69
N LEU A 218 14.53 9.48 -5.02
CA LEU A 218 15.37 8.52 -5.74
C LEU A 218 16.83 8.55 -5.30
N ALA A 219 17.34 9.72 -4.92
CA ALA A 219 18.69 9.86 -4.37
C ALA A 219 18.84 9.18 -3.00
N ARG A 220 17.74 8.98 -2.25
CA ARG A 220 17.73 8.28 -0.95
C ARG A 220 17.42 6.80 -1.09
N ASP A 221 16.36 6.48 -1.82
CA ASP A 221 15.96 5.12 -2.13
C ASP A 221 15.72 4.96 -3.65
N PRO A 222 16.70 4.43 -4.38
CA PRO A 222 16.56 4.20 -5.82
C PRO A 222 15.70 2.97 -6.15
N THR A 223 15.24 2.22 -5.14
CA THR A 223 14.54 0.94 -5.33
C THR A 223 13.02 1.05 -5.23
N ASP A 224 12.49 2.13 -4.62
CA ASP A 224 11.05 2.28 -4.44
C ASP A 224 10.33 2.39 -5.80
N PRO A 225 9.49 1.40 -6.15
CA PRO A 225 8.86 1.34 -7.47
C PRO A 225 7.87 2.48 -7.69
N ARG A 226 7.27 3.03 -6.62
CA ARG A 226 6.30 4.13 -6.72
C ARG A 226 6.97 5.41 -7.19
N THR A 227 8.11 5.72 -6.60
CA THR A 227 8.93 6.87 -6.95
C THR A 227 9.45 6.77 -8.39
N VAL A 228 10.00 5.61 -8.75
CA VAL A 228 10.52 5.38 -10.12
C VAL A 228 9.41 5.47 -11.16
N LEU A 229 8.21 4.95 -10.87
CA LEU A 229 7.05 5.07 -11.75
C LEU A 229 6.58 6.52 -11.91
N ALA A 230 6.49 7.25 -10.80
CA ALA A 230 6.07 8.65 -10.79
C ALA A 230 7.08 9.52 -11.56
N ALA A 231 8.37 9.43 -11.25
CA ALA A 231 9.42 10.18 -11.94
C ALA A 231 9.53 9.78 -13.42
N GLY A 232 9.44 8.48 -13.71
CA GLY A 232 9.44 7.97 -15.08
C GLY A 232 8.27 8.52 -15.91
N SER A 233 7.08 8.66 -15.31
CA SER A 233 5.91 9.21 -16.00
C SER A 233 6.09 10.69 -16.36
N LEU A 234 6.71 11.49 -15.48
CA LEU A 234 7.06 12.88 -15.75
C LEU A 234 8.10 13.01 -16.86
N ILE A 235 9.13 12.16 -16.83
CA ILE A 235 10.19 12.16 -17.85
C ILE A 235 9.63 11.70 -19.19
N GLN A 236 8.72 10.71 -19.18
CA GLN A 236 8.09 10.20 -20.39
C GLN A 236 7.36 11.30 -21.15
N ASP A 237 6.78 12.29 -20.48
CA ASP A 237 6.11 13.43 -21.12
C ASP A 237 7.04 14.43 -21.80
N LYS A 238 8.34 14.36 -21.51
CA LYS A 238 9.37 15.13 -22.22
C LYS A 238 9.61 14.52 -23.62
N PRO A 239 10.21 15.28 -24.56
CA PRO A 239 10.41 14.82 -25.94
C PRO A 239 11.31 13.59 -26.09
N ASP A 240 12.15 13.31 -25.10
CA ASP A 240 13.10 12.19 -25.13
C ASP A 240 12.67 11.06 -24.16
N PRO A 241 12.04 9.98 -24.67
CA PRO A 241 11.57 8.87 -23.84
C PRO A 241 12.69 7.94 -23.37
N ASP A 242 13.96 8.14 -23.79
CA ASP A 242 15.06 7.26 -23.39
C ASP A 242 15.38 7.34 -21.90
N GLY A 243 15.33 8.54 -21.31
CA GLY A 243 15.50 8.72 -19.87
C GLY A 243 14.46 7.94 -19.05
N ALA A 244 13.20 7.96 -19.50
CA ALA A 244 12.13 7.22 -18.83
C ALA A 244 12.32 5.70 -18.92
N LEU A 245 12.77 5.18 -20.07
CA LEU A 245 13.06 3.76 -20.24
C LEU A 245 14.18 3.28 -19.31
N LEU A 246 15.22 4.09 -19.07
CA LEU A 246 16.27 3.74 -18.11
C LEU A 246 15.72 3.64 -16.69
N SER A 247 14.91 4.60 -16.26
CA SER A 247 14.28 4.58 -14.95
C SER A 247 13.35 3.36 -14.80
N TYR A 248 12.50 3.10 -15.78
CA TYR A 248 11.59 1.94 -15.74
C TYR A 248 12.32 0.58 -15.76
N ARG A 249 13.52 0.49 -16.37
CA ARG A 249 14.33 -0.73 -16.30
C ARG A 249 14.74 -1.06 -14.87
N VAL A 250 15.03 -0.06 -14.03
CA VAL A 250 15.32 -0.27 -12.60
C VAL A 250 14.08 -0.78 -11.88
N ALA A 251 12.92 -0.15 -12.09
CA ALA A 251 11.66 -0.61 -11.49
C ALA A 251 11.26 -2.03 -11.92
N ALA A 252 11.59 -2.44 -13.15
CA ALA A 252 11.24 -3.77 -13.66
C ALA A 252 11.98 -4.92 -12.95
N VAL A 253 13.15 -4.63 -12.36
CA VAL A 253 13.89 -5.60 -11.55
C VAL A 253 13.21 -5.81 -10.20
N TRP A 254 12.76 -4.73 -9.56
CA TRP A 254 12.18 -4.77 -8.21
C TRP A 254 10.69 -5.12 -8.20
N ALA A 255 9.95 -4.69 -9.22
CA ALA A 255 8.50 -4.89 -9.33
C ALA A 255 8.11 -5.48 -10.71
N PRO A 256 8.52 -6.72 -11.04
CA PRO A 256 8.25 -7.33 -12.35
C PRO A 256 6.76 -7.61 -12.61
N ASN A 257 5.93 -7.61 -11.56
CA ASN A 257 4.50 -7.91 -11.61
C ASN A 257 3.61 -6.65 -11.55
N SER A 258 4.17 -5.46 -11.78
CA SER A 258 3.39 -4.21 -11.83
C SER A 258 2.81 -3.99 -13.23
N ALA A 259 1.48 -4.05 -13.36
CA ALA A 259 0.80 -3.77 -14.63
C ALA A 259 0.99 -2.32 -15.13
N PRO A 260 0.88 -1.28 -14.26
CA PRO A 260 1.16 0.11 -14.66
C PRO A 260 2.57 0.31 -15.22
N LEU A 261 3.57 -0.38 -14.65
CA LEU A 261 4.95 -0.32 -15.14
C LEU A 261 5.07 -0.80 -16.59
N TRP A 262 4.52 -1.97 -16.89
CA TRP A 262 4.59 -2.54 -18.24
C TRP A 262 3.76 -1.74 -19.25
N SER A 263 2.67 -1.11 -18.80
CA SER A 263 1.89 -0.17 -19.62
C SER A 263 2.73 1.05 -20.01
N ASN A 264 3.37 1.69 -19.03
CA ASN A 264 4.21 2.86 -19.28
C ASN A 264 5.44 2.54 -20.16
N ILE A 265 6.11 1.39 -19.94
CA ILE A 265 7.20 0.92 -20.81
C ILE A 265 6.71 0.69 -22.25
N GLY A 266 5.54 0.05 -22.41
CA GLY A 266 4.92 -0.17 -23.71
C GLY A 266 4.66 1.15 -24.44
N MET A 267 4.19 2.16 -23.71
CA MET A 267 3.95 3.49 -24.25
C MET A 267 5.22 4.26 -24.61
N CYS A 268 6.31 4.07 -23.85
CA CYS A 268 7.63 4.58 -24.27
C CYS A 268 8.06 3.96 -25.61
N PHE A 269 7.91 2.64 -25.79
CA PHE A 269 8.24 2.00 -27.07
C PHE A 269 7.35 2.45 -28.22
N TYR A 270 6.06 2.69 -27.96
CA TYR A 270 5.14 3.28 -28.93
C TYR A 270 5.62 4.66 -29.39
N ARG A 271 6.06 5.54 -28.46
CA ARG A 271 6.62 6.86 -28.82
C ARG A 271 7.90 6.77 -29.66
N LYS A 272 8.66 5.68 -29.55
CA LYS A 272 9.84 5.39 -30.39
C LYS A 272 9.50 4.63 -31.69
N GLU A 273 8.21 4.48 -32.02
CA GLU A 273 7.71 3.74 -33.19
C GLU A 273 8.12 2.25 -33.20
N ARG A 274 8.50 1.70 -32.05
CA ARG A 274 8.86 0.28 -31.88
C ARG A 274 7.62 -0.53 -31.50
N TYR A 275 6.67 -0.62 -32.42
CA TYR A 275 5.34 -1.17 -32.15
C TYR A 275 5.33 -2.64 -31.69
N VAL A 276 6.22 -3.50 -32.21
CA VAL A 276 6.30 -4.91 -31.80
C VAL A 276 6.67 -5.05 -30.32
N ALA A 277 7.64 -4.25 -29.86
CA ALA A 277 8.03 -4.22 -28.45
C ALA A 277 6.92 -3.62 -27.58
N ALA A 278 6.25 -2.57 -28.06
CA ALA A 278 5.11 -1.96 -27.37
C ALA A 278 3.96 -2.98 -27.14
N ILE A 279 3.56 -3.73 -28.17
CA ILE A 279 2.52 -4.76 -28.06
C ILE A 279 2.93 -5.85 -27.06
N ALA A 280 4.17 -6.31 -27.09
CA ALA A 280 4.63 -7.34 -26.15
C ALA A 280 4.55 -6.87 -24.69
N CYS A 281 4.97 -5.63 -24.41
CA CYS A 281 4.87 -5.03 -23.07
C CYS A 281 3.41 -4.81 -22.65
N LEU A 282 2.55 -4.32 -23.54
CA LEU A 282 1.13 -4.09 -23.26
C LEU A 282 0.35 -5.39 -23.06
N LYS A 283 0.65 -6.46 -23.82
CA LYS A 283 0.07 -7.79 -23.59
C LYS A 283 0.48 -8.36 -22.24
N ARG A 284 1.73 -8.11 -21.80
CA ARG A 284 2.17 -8.47 -20.44
C ARG A 284 1.42 -7.67 -19.38
N ALA A 285 1.26 -6.36 -19.58
CA ALA A 285 0.48 -5.52 -18.66
C ALA A 285 -0.97 -6.02 -18.56
N PHE A 286 -1.59 -6.37 -19.68
CA PHE A 286 -2.97 -6.89 -19.75
C PHE A 286 -3.10 -8.26 -19.07
N PHE A 287 -2.08 -9.12 -19.16
CA PHE A 287 -2.07 -10.37 -18.42
C PHE A 287 -2.01 -10.16 -16.89
N LEU A 288 -1.30 -9.14 -16.43
CA LEU A 288 -1.19 -8.81 -15.01
C LEU A 288 -2.46 -8.16 -14.45
N ASP A 289 -3.07 -7.24 -15.22
CA ASP A 289 -4.33 -6.61 -14.87
C ASP A 289 -5.27 -6.52 -16.10
N PRO A 290 -6.13 -7.54 -16.30
CA PRO A 290 -7.06 -7.57 -17.42
C PRO A 290 -8.21 -6.55 -17.34
N PHE A 291 -8.48 -5.99 -16.15
CA PHE A 291 -9.64 -5.09 -15.93
C PHE A 291 -9.27 -3.60 -16.00
N ALA A 292 -7.98 -3.28 -16.06
CA ALA A 292 -7.51 -1.92 -16.27
C ALA A 292 -7.82 -1.43 -17.70
N TRP A 293 -8.84 -0.57 -17.81
CA TRP A 293 -9.28 -0.01 -19.09
C TRP A 293 -8.17 0.74 -19.84
N ILE A 294 -7.25 1.41 -19.13
CA ILE A 294 -6.13 2.17 -19.74
C ILE A 294 -5.22 1.24 -20.53
N ILE A 295 -4.96 0.03 -20.01
CA ILE A 295 -4.09 -0.94 -20.69
C ILE A 295 -4.75 -1.44 -21.96
N SER A 296 -6.05 -1.77 -21.90
CA SER A 296 -6.83 -2.18 -23.08
C SER A 296 -6.92 -1.06 -24.13
N PHE A 297 -7.10 0.19 -23.67
CA PHE A 297 -7.11 1.37 -24.53
C PHE A 297 -5.75 1.56 -25.23
N ASN A 298 -4.65 1.53 -24.48
CA ASN A 298 -3.29 1.63 -25.02
C ASN A 298 -3.01 0.52 -26.04
N LEU A 299 -3.37 -0.73 -25.73
CA LEU A 299 -3.20 -1.86 -26.65
C LEU A 299 -4.01 -1.68 -27.95
N GLY A 300 -5.28 -1.25 -27.83
CA GLY A 300 -6.14 -0.95 -28.97
C GLY A 300 -5.55 0.16 -29.86
N LEU A 301 -4.99 1.20 -29.24
CA LEU A 301 -4.34 2.29 -29.96
C LEU A 301 -3.10 1.83 -30.74
N VAL A 302 -2.24 0.98 -30.15
CA VAL A 302 -1.07 0.44 -30.86
C VAL A 302 -1.51 -0.46 -32.04
N HIS A 303 -2.60 -1.22 -31.89
CA HIS A 303 -3.15 -2.04 -32.98
C HIS A 303 -3.72 -1.20 -34.12
N LEU A 304 -4.42 -0.10 -33.81
CA LEU A 304 -4.89 0.86 -34.83
C LEU A 304 -3.71 1.43 -35.64
N CYS A 305 -2.62 1.83 -34.97
CA CYS A 305 -1.45 2.37 -35.66
C CYS A 305 -0.70 1.34 -36.52
N THR A 306 -0.73 0.06 -36.16
CA THR A 306 -0.04 -1.00 -36.92
C THR A 306 -0.89 -1.60 -38.04
N GLY A 307 -2.18 -1.24 -38.15
CA GLY A 307 -3.12 -1.83 -39.11
C GLY A 307 -3.36 -3.33 -38.89
N GLN A 308 -2.92 -3.88 -37.75
CA GLN A 308 -3.16 -5.27 -37.39
C GLN A 308 -4.50 -5.35 -36.67
N ALA A 309 -5.46 -6.04 -37.27
CA ALA A 309 -6.69 -6.39 -36.55
C ALA A 309 -6.30 -7.23 -35.32
N PRO A 310 -6.87 -6.93 -34.13
CA PRO A 310 -6.66 -7.74 -32.94
C PRO A 310 -6.93 -9.21 -33.25
N ARG A 311 -5.89 -10.05 -33.17
CA ARG A 311 -5.97 -11.48 -33.51
C ARG A 311 -6.73 -12.28 -32.46
N ASP A 312 -6.71 -11.81 -31.21
CA ASP A 312 -7.30 -12.53 -30.09
C ASP A 312 -8.70 -11.97 -29.79
N ARG A 313 -9.69 -12.85 -29.60
CA ARG A 313 -11.07 -12.48 -29.27
C ARG A 313 -11.18 -11.68 -27.96
N ALA A 314 -10.18 -11.81 -27.08
CA ALA A 314 -10.01 -11.03 -25.85
C ALA A 314 -9.61 -9.57 -26.14
N ASP A 315 -8.77 -9.34 -27.16
CA ASP A 315 -8.36 -8.00 -27.59
C ASP A 315 -9.57 -7.23 -28.18
N LEU A 316 -10.50 -7.93 -28.87
CA LEU A 316 -11.73 -7.37 -29.45
C LEU A 316 -12.85 -7.06 -28.43
N GLY A 317 -12.95 -7.85 -27.36
CA GLY A 317 -14.05 -7.75 -26.39
C GLY A 317 -14.05 -6.48 -25.55
N TYR A 318 -12.89 -5.88 -25.31
CA TYR A 318 -12.74 -4.70 -24.44
C TYR A 318 -12.64 -3.36 -25.20
N ILE A 319 -12.17 -3.35 -26.45
CA ILE A 319 -12.13 -2.15 -27.31
C ILE A 319 -13.56 -1.66 -27.63
N SER A 320 -14.54 -2.56 -27.68
CA SER A 320 -15.96 -2.22 -27.95
C SER A 320 -16.82 -2.00 -26.71
N ALA A 321 -16.38 -2.45 -25.53
CA ALA A 321 -17.18 -2.44 -24.29
C ALA A 321 -16.79 -1.34 -23.29
N SER A 322 -15.70 -0.61 -23.52
CA SER A 322 -15.21 0.44 -22.62
C SER A 322 -15.34 1.84 -23.22
N GLY A 323 -16.59 2.27 -23.42
CA GLY A 323 -16.88 3.69 -23.17
C GLY A 323 -16.59 3.99 -21.70
N PRO A 324 -16.16 5.22 -21.34
CA PRO A 324 -15.79 5.54 -19.97
C PRO A 324 -16.94 5.20 -19.02
N SER A 325 -16.64 4.42 -17.98
CA SER A 325 -17.51 4.21 -16.84
C SER A 325 -17.90 5.59 -16.26
N PRO A 326 -19.16 5.85 -15.87
CA PRO A 326 -19.66 7.22 -15.60
C PRO A 326 -19.07 7.95 -14.37
N CYS A 327 -18.01 7.45 -13.74
CA CYS A 327 -17.60 7.88 -12.41
C CYS A 327 -16.69 9.12 -12.37
N HIS A 328 -16.18 9.63 -13.50
CA HIS A 328 -15.44 10.89 -13.55
C HIS A 328 -15.82 11.70 -14.81
N PRO A 329 -16.39 12.91 -14.67
CA PRO A 329 -16.73 13.74 -15.82
C PRO A 329 -15.51 14.58 -16.23
N THR A 330 -15.01 14.41 -17.45
CA THR A 330 -14.20 15.45 -18.13
C THR A 330 -14.68 15.66 -19.57
N PRO A 331 -14.49 16.85 -20.14
CA PRO A 331 -15.37 17.39 -21.18
C PRO A 331 -14.94 17.04 -22.62
N GLY A 332 -15.65 16.08 -23.24
CA GLY A 332 -15.95 15.96 -24.69
C GLY A 332 -14.81 15.77 -25.73
N PRO A 333 -15.15 15.55 -27.02
CA PRO A 333 -16.38 15.01 -27.59
C PRO A 333 -16.20 13.52 -27.99
N ALA A 334 -17.26 12.73 -27.78
CA ALA A 334 -17.35 11.37 -28.27
C ALA A 334 -17.52 11.35 -29.80
N THR A 335 -16.54 10.80 -30.53
CA THR A 335 -16.78 10.35 -31.91
C THR A 335 -17.21 8.89 -31.88
N SER A 336 -18.51 8.69 -32.06
CA SER A 336 -19.14 7.41 -32.34
C SER A 336 -18.48 6.73 -33.55
N CYS A 337 -17.75 5.64 -33.32
CA CYS A 337 -17.31 4.78 -34.41
C CYS A 337 -18.46 3.83 -34.77
N SER A 338 -19.22 4.19 -35.80
CA SER A 338 -20.32 3.40 -36.33
C SER A 338 -19.78 2.12 -36.98
N LEU A 339 -19.96 0.98 -36.31
CA LEU A 339 -19.83 -0.34 -36.93
C LEU A 339 -20.94 -0.50 -37.98
N ALA A 340 -20.57 -0.36 -39.25
CA ALA A 340 -21.44 -0.70 -40.36
C ALA A 340 -21.73 -2.21 -40.33
N GLN A 341 -22.97 -2.56 -39.98
CA GLN A 341 -23.54 -3.88 -40.23
C GLN A 341 -23.63 -4.09 -41.75
N GLY A 342 -22.93 -5.12 -42.24
CA GLY A 342 -23.01 -5.56 -43.63
C GLY A 342 -23.04 -7.09 -43.70
N SER A 343 -24.24 -7.66 -43.60
CA SER A 343 -24.51 -9.08 -43.82
C SER A 343 -24.22 -9.47 -45.27
N ARG A 344 -23.54 -10.59 -45.55
CA ARG A 344 -23.91 -11.53 -46.63
C ARG A 344 -23.14 -12.85 -46.62
N LYS A 345 -23.90 -13.89 -46.96
CA LYS A 345 -23.59 -15.32 -47.03
C LYS A 345 -22.77 -15.69 -48.28
N HIS A 346 -22.10 -16.85 -48.20
CA HIS A 346 -21.65 -17.78 -49.27
C HIS A 346 -20.93 -17.22 -50.52
N MET A 347 -19.65 -17.59 -50.72
CA MET A 347 -19.18 -18.49 -51.80
C MET A 347 -17.64 -18.50 -51.88
N LEU A 348 -17.10 -19.68 -52.16
CA LEU A 348 -15.70 -19.95 -52.52
C LEU A 348 -15.36 -19.33 -53.89
N SER A 349 -14.28 -18.54 -53.99
CA SER A 349 -13.39 -18.46 -55.17
C SER A 349 -12.20 -17.51 -54.91
N GLN A 350 -11.09 -17.79 -55.59
CA GLN A 350 -9.72 -17.25 -55.49
C GLN A 350 -9.54 -15.71 -55.55
N PRO A 351 -8.36 -15.16 -55.16
CA PRO A 351 -8.15 -13.72 -54.99
C PRO A 351 -7.77 -13.04 -56.31
N PRO A 352 -8.13 -11.76 -56.54
CA PRO A 352 -7.40 -10.93 -57.48
C PRO A 352 -6.39 -10.06 -56.75
N SER A 353 -5.23 -9.99 -57.38
CA SER A 353 -4.11 -9.08 -57.18
C SER A 353 -4.51 -7.61 -57.37
N ASP A 354 -3.65 -6.73 -56.83
CA ASP A 354 -3.57 -5.28 -57.05
C ASP A 354 -4.46 -4.38 -56.19
N LEU A 355 -3.98 -4.11 -54.98
CA LEU A 355 -4.16 -2.81 -54.32
C LEU A 355 -2.83 -2.38 -53.69
N THR A 356 -2.24 -1.34 -54.26
CA THR A 356 -1.09 -0.61 -53.70
C THR A 356 -1.44 -0.10 -52.28
N PRO A 357 -0.50 -0.14 -51.31
CA PRO A 357 -0.76 0.42 -49.99
C PRO A 357 -0.78 1.94 -50.09
N ALA A 358 -1.97 2.52 -50.00
CA ALA A 358 -2.14 3.95 -49.74
C ALA A 358 -1.48 4.28 -48.40
N GLN A 359 -0.60 5.29 -48.39
CA GLN A 359 0.00 5.81 -47.16
C GLN A 359 -1.10 6.34 -46.24
N PRO A 360 -1.07 6.04 -44.93
CA PRO A 360 -2.03 6.62 -44.00
C PRO A 360 -1.65 8.08 -43.76
N ASP A 361 -2.47 8.98 -44.31
CA ASP A 361 -2.43 10.40 -44.02
C ASP A 361 -2.54 10.67 -42.51
N SER A 362 -1.84 11.72 -42.11
CA SER A 362 -1.57 12.25 -40.75
C SER A 362 -2.77 12.59 -39.83
N ALA A 363 -3.94 11.98 -40.00
CA ALA A 363 -5.20 12.42 -39.42
C ALA A 363 -5.71 11.60 -38.21
N TYR A 364 -4.81 11.03 -37.39
CA TYR A 364 -5.21 10.55 -36.06
C TYR A 364 -5.05 11.68 -35.05
N PRO A 365 -6.14 12.13 -34.37
CA PRO A 365 -6.01 13.12 -33.31
C PRO A 365 -5.07 12.53 -32.26
N ARG A 366 -3.97 13.20 -31.95
CA ARG A 366 -3.08 12.79 -30.85
C ARG A 366 -3.85 13.04 -29.55
N PRO A 367 -4.28 12.02 -28.77
CA PRO A 367 -4.86 12.30 -27.46
C PRO A 367 -3.89 13.14 -26.63
N SER A 368 -4.43 14.06 -25.81
CA SER A 368 -3.62 14.90 -24.92
C SER A 368 -2.65 14.02 -24.13
N ARG A 369 -1.41 14.50 -23.94
CA ARG A 369 -0.28 13.71 -23.41
C ARG A 369 -0.59 12.98 -22.10
N SER A 370 -1.55 13.49 -21.31
CA SER A 370 -2.07 12.94 -20.06
C SER A 370 -2.95 11.68 -20.16
N LEU A 371 -3.47 11.32 -21.34
CA LEU A 371 -4.45 10.20 -21.47
C LEU A 371 -3.81 8.80 -21.53
N TRP A 372 -2.49 8.71 -21.69
CA TRP A 372 -1.80 7.47 -22.08
C TRP A 372 -0.97 6.85 -20.96
N CYS A 373 -0.52 7.67 -20.00
CA CYS A 373 0.19 7.21 -18.83
C CYS A 373 -0.83 6.59 -17.88
N THR A 374 -0.59 5.35 -17.44
CA THR A 374 -1.25 4.88 -16.23
C THR A 374 -0.70 5.73 -15.11
N ASP A 375 -1.49 6.72 -14.66
CA ASP A 375 -1.11 7.59 -13.56
C ASP A 375 -0.68 6.72 -12.39
N ALA A 376 0.61 6.79 -12.06
CA ALA A 376 1.18 6.18 -10.86
C ALA A 376 0.37 6.60 -9.63
N ALA A 377 -0.16 7.84 -9.64
CA ALA A 377 -1.00 8.38 -8.57
C ALA A 377 -2.40 7.74 -8.45
N HIS A 378 -2.97 7.15 -9.50
CA HIS A 378 -4.28 6.46 -9.41
C HIS A 378 -4.16 5.02 -8.92
N SER A 379 -2.98 4.40 -9.09
CA SER A 379 -2.79 2.95 -8.86
C SER A 379 -1.93 2.63 -7.63
N LEU A 380 -1.33 3.64 -6.98
CA LEU A 380 -0.30 3.46 -5.93
C LEU A 380 -0.62 4.17 -4.60
N MET A 381 -1.83 4.73 -4.45
CA MET A 381 -2.44 5.03 -3.14
C MET A 381 -3.42 3.92 -2.80
#